data_AF-H2AP63-F1
#
_entry.id   AF-H2AP63-F1
#
_cell.length_a   1.000
_cell.length_b   1.000
_cell.length_c   1.000
_cell.angle_alpha   90.00
_cell.angle_beta   90.00
_cell.angle_gamma   90.00
#
_symmetry.space_group_name_H-M   'P 1'
#
loop_
_entity.id
_entity.type
_entity.pdbx_description
1 polymer ?
#
loop_
_entity_poly.entity_id
_entity_poly.type
_entity_poly.pdbx_seq_one_letter_code
_entity_poly.pdbx_strand_id
1 'polypeptide(L)'
;MNISHLLLSILLFFRNYVLCNTETFQIKPTRYNSYSDNELLDFDGAATIDFNNRSRITQLELFQVDHGLYTTSIEITNVKRSVMYYFKICWSAIKPVEFTKFDWKLTKNNSLKLYIEFVSDSYPTVDDYSIPINISIEKTPMPTDLLIIVGYLISMVALILFINYRFINFYKFFIHI
;
A
#
# COMPACT_ATOMS: atom_id res chain seq x y z
N MET A 1 -3.34 -39.18 2.04
CA MET A 1 -3.08 -37.73 2.23
C MET A 1 -4.42 -37.01 2.07
N ASN A 2 -4.92 -36.32 3.11
CA ASN A 2 -6.22 -35.65 3.03
C ASN A 2 -6.21 -34.56 1.95
N ILE A 3 -7.31 -34.40 1.24
CA ILE A 3 -7.51 -33.34 0.22
C ILE A 3 -7.21 -31.95 0.81
N SER A 4 -7.53 -31.73 2.08
CA SER A 4 -7.21 -30.49 2.80
C SER A 4 -5.71 -30.21 2.90
N HIS A 5 -4.89 -31.24 3.14
CA HIS A 5 -3.43 -31.08 3.19
C HIS A 5 -2.83 -30.85 1.80
N LEU A 6 -3.35 -31.53 0.77
CA LEU A 6 -2.95 -31.28 -0.62
C LEU A 6 -3.25 -29.84 -1.03
N LEU A 7 -4.47 -29.37 -0.75
CA LEU A 7 -4.92 -28.02 -1.10
C LEU A 7 -4.14 -26.95 -0.34
N LEU A 8 -3.85 -27.18 0.95
CA LEU A 8 -2.98 -26.30 1.74
C LEU A 8 -1.56 -26.25 1.19
N SER A 9 -0.97 -27.40 0.82
CA SER A 9 0.37 -27.44 0.21
C SER A 9 0.42 -26.72 -1.13
N ILE A 10 -0.62 -26.84 -1.96
CA ILE A 10 -0.73 -26.12 -3.23
C ILE A 10 -0.81 -24.60 -2.99
N LEU A 11 -1.64 -24.15 -2.05
CA LEU A 11 -1.76 -22.73 -1.70
C LEU A 11 -0.46 -22.16 -1.13
N LEU A 12 0.22 -22.90 -0.26
CA LEU A 12 1.52 -22.49 0.31
C LEU A 12 2.61 -22.45 -0.77
N PHE A 13 2.59 -23.37 -1.72
CA PHE A 13 3.48 -23.36 -2.87
C PHE A 13 3.27 -22.09 -3.71
N PHE A 14 2.04 -21.82 -4.16
CA PHE A 14 1.74 -20.63 -4.98
C PHE A 14 1.98 -19.30 -4.25
N ARG A 15 1.79 -19.23 -2.93
CA ARG A 15 2.11 -18.04 -2.13
C ARG A 15 3.58 -17.60 -2.28
N ASN A 16 4.51 -18.55 -2.39
CA ASN A 16 5.93 -18.22 -2.50
C ASN A 16 6.34 -17.75 -3.90
N TYR A 17 5.48 -17.91 -4.91
CA TYR A 17 5.73 -17.45 -6.28
C TYR A 17 5.20 -16.05 -6.56
N VAL A 18 4.32 -15.51 -5.72
CA VAL A 18 3.82 -14.15 -5.86
C VAL A 18 4.75 -13.21 -5.11
N LEU A 19 5.54 -12.42 -5.87
CA LEU A 19 6.30 -11.33 -5.30
C LEU A 19 5.36 -10.15 -5.07
N CYS A 20 5.35 -9.64 -3.84
CA CYS A 20 4.63 -8.42 -3.47
C CYS A 20 5.66 -7.40 -3.03
N ASN A 21 5.78 -6.33 -3.79
CA ASN A 21 6.68 -5.22 -3.49
C ASN A 21 5.88 -4.04 -2.97
N THR A 22 6.50 -3.20 -2.16
CA THR A 22 5.87 -2.01 -1.59
C THR A 22 6.89 -0.89 -1.54
N GLU A 23 6.50 0.24 -2.11
CA GLU A 23 7.27 1.48 -2.04
C GLU A 23 6.48 2.56 -1.32
N THR A 24 7.19 3.37 -0.54
CA THR A 24 6.57 4.42 0.27
C THR A 24 7.18 5.77 -0.01
N PHE A 25 6.34 6.75 -0.36
CA PHE A 25 6.76 8.10 -0.70
C PHE A 25 6.07 9.12 0.20
N GLN A 26 6.79 10.17 0.55
CA GLN A 26 6.26 11.29 1.31
C GLN A 26 6.30 12.55 0.45
N ILE A 27 5.13 13.10 0.13
CA ILE A 27 5.03 14.33 -0.68
C ILE A 27 4.37 15.42 0.14
N LYS A 28 4.96 16.61 0.11
CA LYS A 28 4.34 17.83 0.62
C LYS A 28 4.17 18.81 -0.55
N PRO A 29 2.98 18.88 -1.19
CA PRO A 29 2.75 19.81 -2.29
C PRO A 29 2.76 21.26 -1.77
N THR A 30 3.90 21.95 -1.89
CA THR A 30 4.09 23.33 -1.39
C THR A 30 3.82 24.38 -2.46
N ARG A 31 4.18 24.11 -3.71
CA ARG A 31 3.97 24.99 -4.87
C ARG A 31 3.63 24.16 -6.11
N TYR A 32 3.07 24.82 -7.13
CA TYR A 32 3.02 24.23 -8.46
C TYR A 32 4.45 24.06 -8.94
N ASN A 33 4.95 22.83 -8.92
CA ASN A 33 6.22 22.52 -9.52
C ASN A 33 5.99 22.40 -11.03
N SER A 34 6.48 23.38 -11.79
CA SER A 34 6.73 23.25 -13.22
C SER A 34 8.08 22.52 -13.39
N TYR A 35 8.19 21.27 -12.94
CA TYR A 35 9.20 20.43 -13.56
C TYR A 35 8.77 20.28 -15.02
N SER A 36 9.71 20.62 -15.92
CA SER A 36 9.57 20.81 -17.37
C SER A 36 8.26 20.25 -17.92
N ASP A 37 7.38 21.15 -18.37
CA ASP A 37 6.14 20.81 -19.10
C ASP A 37 6.38 19.97 -20.37
N ASN A 38 7.63 19.61 -20.67
CA ASN A 38 8.07 18.94 -21.89
C ASN A 38 8.49 17.46 -21.71
N GLU A 39 8.63 16.92 -20.49
CA GLU A 39 9.14 15.53 -20.30
C GLU A 39 8.15 14.54 -19.67
N LEU A 40 7.07 15.03 -19.08
CA LEU A 40 6.02 14.17 -18.52
C LEU A 40 4.83 14.23 -19.49
N LEU A 41 4.86 13.34 -20.48
CA LEU A 41 3.73 13.16 -21.40
C LEU A 41 2.47 12.90 -20.56
N ASP A 42 1.42 13.69 -20.79
CA ASP A 42 0.09 13.37 -20.27
C ASP A 42 -0.35 12.09 -20.97
N PHE A 43 -0.19 10.96 -20.30
CA PHE A 43 -0.65 9.67 -20.81
C PHE A 43 -2.19 9.64 -20.74
N ASP A 44 -2.84 9.48 -21.89
CA ASP A 44 -4.28 9.24 -21.97
C ASP A 44 -4.59 7.92 -21.24
N GLY A 45 -5.32 8.00 -20.11
CA GLY A 45 -5.66 6.84 -19.28
C GLY A 45 -5.32 6.96 -17.79
N ALA A 46 -4.98 8.14 -17.28
CA ALA A 46 -4.65 8.34 -15.88
C ALA A 46 -5.77 7.88 -14.93
N ALA A 47 -5.46 6.92 -14.05
CA ALA A 47 -6.40 6.51 -13.01
C ALA A 47 -6.67 7.70 -12.09
N THR A 48 -7.93 8.07 -11.91
CA THR A 48 -8.30 9.23 -11.08
C THR A 48 -8.76 8.76 -9.70
N ILE A 49 -8.10 9.25 -8.66
CA ILE A 49 -8.41 8.98 -7.25
C ILE A 49 -8.98 10.26 -6.64
N ASP A 50 -10.28 10.25 -6.34
CA ASP A 50 -10.88 11.36 -5.60
C ASP A 50 -10.63 11.22 -4.11
N PHE A 51 -9.70 12.04 -3.62
CA PHE A 51 -9.32 12.02 -2.22
C PHE A 51 -10.39 12.66 -1.31
N ASN A 52 -11.30 13.48 -1.84
CA ASN A 52 -12.43 14.11 -1.12
C ASN A 52 -12.10 14.62 0.30
N ASN A 53 -10.89 15.14 0.50
CA ASN A 53 -10.37 15.57 1.80
C ASN A 53 -10.45 14.50 2.92
N ARG A 54 -10.50 13.21 2.58
CA ARG A 54 -10.44 12.08 3.52
C ARG A 54 -9.10 12.06 4.27
N SER A 55 -9.02 11.33 5.37
CA SER A 55 -7.74 11.10 6.08
C SER A 55 -6.91 10.01 5.41
N ARG A 56 -7.60 9.05 4.79
CA ARG A 56 -7.04 7.90 4.08
C ARG A 56 -7.92 7.50 2.89
N ILE A 57 -7.31 7.06 1.80
CA ILE A 57 -7.97 6.32 0.72
C ILE A 57 -7.05 5.21 0.23
N THR A 58 -7.64 4.11 -0.21
CA THR A 58 -6.93 2.97 -0.81
C THR A 58 -7.69 2.60 -2.07
N GLN A 59 -7.00 2.50 -3.20
CA GLN A 59 -7.58 2.15 -4.48
C GLN A 59 -6.70 1.12 -5.17
N LEU A 60 -7.34 0.06 -5.67
CA LEU A 60 -6.70 -0.96 -6.45
C LEU A 60 -6.99 -0.70 -7.91
N GLU A 61 -5.94 -0.47 -8.67
CA GLU A 61 -5.98 -0.25 -10.11
C GLU A 61 -5.23 -1.37 -10.82
N LEU A 62 -5.75 -1.80 -11.96
CA LEU A 62 -5.11 -2.80 -12.80
C LEU A 62 -4.45 -2.08 -13.96
N PHE A 63 -3.13 -2.01 -13.94
CA PHE A 63 -2.35 -1.43 -15.03
C PHE A 63 -1.86 -2.54 -15.94
N GLN A 64 -2.10 -2.41 -17.24
CA GLN A 64 -1.47 -3.27 -18.23
C GLN A 64 -0.03 -2.82 -18.39
N VAL A 65 0.92 -3.74 -18.18
CA VAL A 65 2.35 -3.45 -18.31
C VAL A 65 2.88 -4.28 -19.47
N ASP A 66 3.30 -3.58 -20.52
CA ASP A 66 3.93 -4.20 -21.68
C ASP A 66 5.40 -4.53 -21.36
N HIS A 67 6.03 -5.37 -22.19
CA HIS A 67 7.43 -5.70 -22.02
C HIS A 67 8.32 -4.46 -22.20
N GLY A 68 9.30 -4.29 -21.30
CA GLY A 68 10.23 -3.15 -21.32
C GLY A 68 9.85 -2.05 -20.33
N LEU A 69 10.00 -0.79 -20.76
CA LEU A 69 9.75 0.40 -19.95
C LEU A 69 8.26 0.81 -20.06
N TYR A 70 7.56 0.81 -18.93
CA TYR A 70 6.17 1.23 -18.87
C TYR A 70 6.00 2.40 -17.90
N THR A 71 5.45 3.49 -18.40
CA THR A 71 5.13 4.67 -17.59
C THR A 71 3.62 4.83 -17.48
N THR A 72 3.12 5.00 -16.26
CA THR A 72 1.72 5.28 -15.99
C THR A 72 1.57 6.51 -15.11
N SER A 73 0.37 7.07 -15.08
CA SER A 73 0.06 8.20 -14.22
C SER A 73 -1.23 7.99 -13.43
N ILE A 74 -1.23 8.51 -12.20
CA ILE A 74 -2.39 8.52 -11.31
C ILE A 74 -2.67 9.97 -10.92
N GLU A 75 -3.89 10.44 -11.17
CA GLU A 75 -4.31 11.77 -10.78
C GLU A 75 -5.13 11.72 -9.49
N ILE A 76 -4.67 12.43 -8.47
CA ILE A 76 -5.35 12.53 -7.19
C ILE A 76 -6.00 13.90 -7.11
N THR A 77 -7.31 13.98 -7.07
CA THR A 77 -8.03 15.25 -7.01
C THR A 77 -8.25 15.70 -5.56
N ASN A 78 -8.60 16.98 -5.36
CA ASN A 78 -8.94 17.53 -4.04
C ASN A 78 -7.81 17.48 -2.99
N VAL A 79 -6.56 17.65 -3.43
CA VAL A 79 -5.37 17.66 -2.56
C VAL A 79 -5.17 19.05 -1.96
N LYS A 80 -4.92 19.11 -0.65
CA LYS A 80 -4.63 20.36 0.06
C LYS A 80 -3.15 20.68 0.01
N ARG A 81 -2.82 21.93 -0.29
CA ARG A 81 -1.43 22.39 -0.28
C ARG A 81 -0.86 22.42 1.13
N SER A 82 0.45 22.28 1.22
CA SER A 82 1.24 22.33 2.46
C SER A 82 0.88 21.25 3.49
N VAL A 83 -0.03 20.33 3.17
CA VAL A 83 -0.30 19.11 3.92
C VAL A 83 0.70 18.04 3.48
N MET A 84 1.17 17.23 4.42
CA MET A 84 2.04 16.10 4.11
C MET A 84 1.18 14.88 3.77
N TYR A 85 1.54 14.21 2.68
CA TYR A 85 0.85 13.01 2.21
C TYR A 85 1.84 11.86 2.15
N TYR A 86 1.39 10.70 2.60
CA TYR A 86 2.10 9.44 2.58
C TYR A 86 1.44 8.55 1.55
N PHE A 87 2.21 8.16 0.54
CA PHE A 87 1.81 7.24 -0.51
C PHE A 87 2.45 5.90 -0.22
N LYS A 88 1.64 4.83 -0.23
CA LYS A 88 2.15 3.46 -0.26
C LYS A 88 1.62 2.82 -1.52
N ILE A 89 2.55 2.46 -2.40
CA ILE A 89 2.28 1.83 -3.68
C ILE A 89 2.72 0.38 -3.53
N CYS A 90 1.75 -0.53 -3.50
CA CYS A 90 1.98 -1.97 -3.44
C CYS A 90 1.64 -2.56 -4.80
N TRP A 91 2.51 -3.40 -5.34
CA TRP A 91 2.19 -4.16 -6.55
C TRP A 91 2.55 -5.61 -6.35
N SER A 92 1.77 -6.49 -6.97
CA SER A 92 2.08 -7.90 -7.03
C SER A 92 2.22 -8.34 -8.47
N ALA A 93 3.28 -9.08 -8.75
CA ALA A 93 3.54 -9.62 -10.08
C ALA A 93 4.05 -11.06 -9.95
N ILE A 94 3.62 -11.90 -10.89
CA ILE A 94 4.12 -13.29 -11.02
C ILE A 94 5.57 -13.28 -11.53
N LYS A 95 5.94 -12.22 -12.26
CA LYS A 95 7.25 -12.00 -12.86
C LYS A 95 7.94 -10.82 -12.19
N PRO A 96 9.29 -10.75 -12.22
CA PRO A 96 10.01 -9.62 -11.66
C PRO A 96 9.62 -8.33 -12.39
N VAL A 97 9.16 -7.36 -11.62
CA VAL A 97 8.86 -6.01 -12.08
C VAL A 97 9.52 -5.05 -11.11
N GLU A 98 10.41 -4.23 -11.67
CA GLU A 98 11.17 -3.24 -10.92
C GLU A 98 10.53 -1.87 -11.04
N PHE A 99 10.50 -1.15 -9.93
CA PHE A 99 10.08 0.24 -9.88
C PHE A 99 11.31 1.12 -10.15
N THR A 100 11.34 1.83 -11.28
CA THR A 100 12.53 2.59 -11.68
C THR A 100 12.43 4.06 -11.35
N LYS A 101 11.24 4.66 -11.49
CA LYS A 101 11.08 6.10 -11.36
C LYS A 101 9.76 6.49 -10.72
N PHE A 102 9.85 7.46 -9.81
CA PHE A 102 8.71 8.13 -9.20
C PHE A 102 8.84 9.64 -9.39
N ASP A 103 7.83 10.24 -10.01
CA ASP A 103 7.73 11.70 -10.12
C ASP A 103 6.33 12.17 -9.76
N TRP A 104 6.19 13.46 -9.43
CA TRP A 104 4.89 14.04 -9.11
C TRP A 104 4.79 15.50 -9.54
N LYS A 105 3.57 15.91 -9.88
CA LYS A 105 3.24 17.27 -10.30
C LYS A 105 1.93 17.73 -9.68
N LEU A 106 1.95 18.93 -9.09
CA LEU A 106 0.72 19.58 -8.62
C LEU A 106 0.12 20.40 -9.77
N THR A 107 -1.09 20.07 -10.19
CA THR A 107 -1.83 20.76 -11.25
C THR A 107 -2.57 21.97 -10.69
N LYS A 108 -2.90 22.94 -11.58
CA LYS A 108 -3.61 24.18 -11.21
C LYS A 108 -4.90 23.94 -10.44
N ASN A 109 -5.59 22.81 -10.70
CA ASN A 109 -6.86 22.42 -10.10
C ASN A 109 -6.71 21.75 -8.71
N ASN A 110 -5.57 21.92 -8.03
CA ASN A 110 -5.26 21.23 -6.77
C ASN A 110 -5.33 19.69 -6.90
N SER A 111 -4.97 19.17 -8.07
CA SER A 111 -4.82 17.73 -8.26
C SER A 111 -3.33 17.38 -8.29
N LEU A 112 -2.97 16.27 -7.67
CA LEU A 112 -1.60 15.76 -7.65
C LEU A 112 -1.52 14.60 -8.63
N LYS A 113 -0.82 14.82 -9.74
CA LYS A 113 -0.48 13.75 -10.68
C LYS A 113 0.80 13.07 -10.22
N LEU A 114 0.75 11.75 -10.06
CA LEU A 114 1.88 10.88 -9.79
C LEU A 114 2.25 10.18 -11.09
N TYR A 115 3.54 10.11 -11.39
CA TYR A 115 4.08 9.38 -12.52
C TYR A 115 4.91 8.24 -11.97
N ILE A 116 4.60 7.04 -12.45
CA ILE A 116 5.24 5.82 -11.99
C ILE A 116 5.78 5.10 -13.22
N GLU A 117 7.04 4.70 -13.13
CA GLU A 117 7.70 3.93 -14.17
C GLU A 117 8.08 2.55 -13.63
N PHE A 118 7.74 1.53 -14.40
CA PHE A 118 8.08 0.15 -14.15
C PHE A 118 8.93 -0.37 -15.29
N VAL A 119 9.91 -1.21 -14.95
CA VAL A 119 10.65 -2.02 -15.92
C VAL A 119 10.32 -3.48 -15.71
N SER A 120 9.97 -4.12 -16.81
CA SER A 120 9.77 -5.55 -16.89
C SER A 120 10.86 -6.20 -17.72
N ASP A 121 11.73 -6.93 -17.03
CA ASP A 121 12.64 -7.87 -17.66
C ASP A 121 12.27 -9.28 -17.20
N SER A 122 11.34 -9.90 -17.92
CA SER A 122 10.91 -11.27 -17.62
C SER A 122 11.29 -12.21 -18.75
N TYR A 123 12.00 -13.30 -18.41
CA TYR A 123 12.26 -14.41 -19.32
C TYR A 123 11.40 -15.64 -18.93
N PRO A 124 10.68 -16.29 -19.87
CA PRO A 124 10.49 -15.88 -21.27
C PRO A 124 9.67 -14.60 -21.38
N THR A 125 9.89 -13.80 -22.43
CA THR A 125 9.10 -12.62 -22.77
C THR A 125 7.63 -13.05 -22.90
N VAL A 126 6.76 -12.45 -22.08
CA VAL A 126 5.31 -12.63 -22.22
C VAL A 126 4.76 -11.27 -22.58
N ASP A 127 4.11 -11.22 -23.72
CA ASP A 127 3.38 -10.05 -24.17
C ASP A 127 2.12 -9.92 -23.31
N ASP A 128 1.81 -8.69 -22.90
CA ASP A 128 0.60 -8.29 -22.17
C ASP A 128 0.34 -9.01 -20.83
N TYR A 129 0.87 -8.47 -19.73
CA TYR A 129 0.44 -8.88 -18.40
C TYR A 129 0.00 -7.68 -17.54
N SER A 130 -1.11 -7.86 -16.84
CA SER A 130 -1.66 -6.83 -15.95
C SER A 130 -1.03 -6.92 -14.56
N ILE A 131 -0.52 -5.79 -14.07
CA ILE A 131 -0.05 -5.66 -12.70
C ILE A 131 -1.14 -4.95 -11.88
N PRO A 132 -1.72 -5.62 -10.87
CA PRO A 132 -2.52 -4.94 -9.88
C PRO A 132 -1.62 -4.04 -9.03
N ILE A 133 -1.89 -2.74 -9.05
CA ILE A 133 -1.24 -1.74 -8.24
C ILE A 133 -2.26 -1.21 -7.24
N ASN A 134 -1.96 -1.39 -5.97
CA ASN A 134 -2.71 -0.84 -4.87
C ASN A 134 -2.02 0.44 -4.39
N ILE A 135 -2.74 1.55 -4.45
CA ILE A 135 -2.26 2.85 -4.03
C ILE A 135 -3.06 3.26 -2.81
N SER A 136 -2.35 3.47 -1.70
CA SER A 136 -2.93 4.06 -0.50
C SER A 136 -2.32 5.42 -0.22
N ILE A 137 -3.18 6.36 0.17
CA ILE A 137 -2.82 7.75 0.43
C ILE A 137 -3.30 8.09 1.83
N GLU A 138 -2.41 8.58 2.68
CA GLU A 138 -2.68 8.95 4.08
C GLU A 138 -2.17 10.36 4.38
N LYS A 139 -2.89 11.16 5.18
CA LYS A 139 -2.41 12.48 5.66
C LYS A 139 -1.49 12.38 6.88
N THR A 140 -1.63 11.31 7.65
CA THR A 140 -0.96 11.15 8.94
C THR A 140 0.30 10.31 8.77
N PRO A 141 1.42 10.68 9.43
CA PRO A 141 2.65 9.89 9.41
C PRO A 141 2.48 8.51 10.02
N MET A 142 1.49 8.38 10.91
CA MET A 142 1.19 7.13 11.59
C MET A 142 -0.08 6.53 10.99
N PRO A 143 -0.04 5.25 10.54
CA PRO A 143 -1.25 4.56 10.17
C PRO A 143 -2.14 4.51 11.39
N THR A 144 -3.36 5.05 11.30
CA THR A 144 -4.36 5.02 12.38
C THR A 144 -4.58 3.59 12.90
N ASP A 145 -4.43 2.61 12.02
CA ASP A 145 -4.56 1.18 12.32
C ASP A 145 -3.51 0.72 13.33
N LEU A 146 -2.30 1.27 13.29
CA LEU A 146 -1.23 0.89 14.22
C LEU A 146 -1.57 1.31 15.64
N LEU A 147 -2.17 2.48 15.83
CA LEU A 147 -2.64 2.93 17.14
C LEU A 147 -3.76 2.02 17.68
N ILE A 148 -4.68 1.59 16.80
CA ILE A 148 -5.75 0.65 17.17
C ILE A 148 -5.16 -0.71 17.59
N ILE A 149 -4.19 -1.23 16.83
CA ILE A 149 -3.51 -2.50 17.12
C ILE A 149 -2.75 -2.41 18.45
N VAL A 150 -2.01 -1.32 18.67
CA VAL A 150 -1.27 -1.11 19.93
C VAL A 150 -2.24 -1.00 21.10
N GLY A 151 -3.33 -0.25 20.97
CA GLY A 151 -4.37 -0.16 22.00
C GLY A 151 -5.00 -1.51 22.32
N TYR A 152 -5.29 -2.31 21.28
CA TYR A 152 -5.79 -3.68 21.42
C TYR A 152 -4.80 -4.57 22.19
N LEU A 153 -3.52 -4.55 21.80
CA LEU A 153 -2.46 -5.34 22.48
C LEU A 153 -2.34 -4.96 23.96
N ILE A 154 -2.33 -3.66 24.28
CA ILE A 154 -2.28 -3.18 25.67
C ILE A 154 -3.50 -3.66 26.45
N SER A 155 -4.70 -3.57 25.87
CA SER A 155 -5.94 -4.05 26.50
C SER A 155 -5.91 -5.55 26.75
N MET A 156 -5.44 -6.34 25.79
CA MET A 156 -5.27 -7.79 25.91
C MET A 156 -4.30 -8.15 27.04
N VAL A 157 -3.14 -7.50 27.10
CA VAL A 157 -2.16 -7.70 28.17
C VAL A 157 -2.75 -7.33 29.53
N ALA A 158 -3.43 -6.19 29.64
CA ALA A 158 -4.07 -5.76 30.88
C ALA A 158 -5.15 -6.75 31.35
N LEU A 159 -5.96 -7.27 30.42
CA LEU A 159 -6.98 -8.28 30.71
C LEU A 159 -6.36 -9.58 31.22
N ILE A 160 -5.31 -10.07 30.56
CA ILE A 160 -4.58 -11.28 30.98
C ILE A 160 -3.99 -11.09 32.37
N LEU A 161 -3.36 -9.94 32.64
CA LEU A 161 -2.80 -9.62 33.96
C LEU A 161 -3.89 -9.53 35.04
N PHE A 162 -5.04 -8.91 34.72
CA PHE A 162 -6.16 -8.81 35.66
C PHE A 162 -6.77 -10.17 36.00
N ILE A 163 -6.98 -11.02 34.99
CA ILE A 163 -7.47 -12.39 35.16
C ILE A 163 -6.47 -13.19 36.00
N ASN A 164 -5.18 -13.16 35.65
CA ASN A 164 -4.15 -13.88 36.40
C ASN A 164 -4.03 -13.38 37.85
N TYR A 165 -4.09 -12.08 38.10
CA TYR A 165 -4.08 -11.52 39.44
C TYR A 165 -5.29 -12.00 40.26
N ARG A 166 -6.49 -12.01 39.66
CA ARG A 166 -7.70 -12.52 40.31
C ARG A 166 -7.64 -14.02 40.59
N PHE A 167 -7.18 -14.83 39.63
CA PHE A 167 -7.05 -16.28 39.81
C PHE A 167 -5.98 -16.64 40.84
N ILE A 168 -4.81 -16.01 40.81
CA ILE A 168 -3.75 -16.23 41.80
C ILE A 168 -4.24 -15.88 43.21
N ASN A 169 -4.94 -14.76 43.38
CA ASN A 169 -5.49 -14.37 44.68
C ASN A 169 -6.63 -15.30 45.13
N PHE A 170 -7.46 -15.79 44.22
CA PHE A 170 -8.49 -16.78 44.52
C PHE A 170 -7.89 -18.12 44.98
N TYR A 171 -6.85 -18.61 44.30
CA TYR A 171 -6.13 -19.83 44.71
C TYR A 171 -5.40 -19.66 46.04
N LYS A 172 -4.76 -18.51 46.28
CA LYS A 172 -4.12 -18.22 47.58
C LYS A 172 -5.11 -18.18 48.73
N PHE A 173 -6.35 -17.71 48.50
CA PHE A 173 -7.41 -17.71 49.50
C PHE A 173 -7.87 -19.12 49.87
N PHE A 174 -7.96 -20.03 48.88
CA PHE A 174 -8.39 -21.42 49.11
C PHE A 174 -7.30 -22.35 49.67
N ILE A 175 -6.01 -22.03 49.50
CA ILE A 175 -4.90 -22.84 50.05
C ILE A 175 -4.64 -22.52 51.54
N HIS A 176 -5.19 -21.42 52.06
CA HIS A 176 -5.04 -21.00 53.46
C HIS A 176 -6.30 -21.17 54.33
N ILE A 177 -7.30 -21.92 53.84
CA ILE A 177 -8.45 -22.42 54.61
C ILE A 177 -8.30 -23.93 54.71
#